data_AF-A0A3D5SLD2-F1
#
_entry.id   AF-A0A3D5SLD2-F1
#
_cell.length_a   1.000
_cell.length_b   1.000
_cell.length_c   1.000
_cell.angle_alpha   90.00
_cell.angle_beta   90.00
_cell.angle_gamma   90.00
#
_symmetry.space_group_name_H-M   'P 1'
#
loop_
_entity.id
_entity.type
_entity.pdbx_description
1 polymer ?
#
loop_
_entity_poly.entity_id
_entity_poly.type
_entity_poly.pdbx_seq_one_letter_code
_entity_poly.pdbx_strand_id
1 'polypeptide(L)'
;MAAIANAARQSALSKQSPESSIEVFNTACHNLEVFACELPRLHDSLHNVLKSALIQSWTAFEVLAEDLWKAAVSERPNLESALTEKEKRAMGFRSRRKIRLAYQFTFKHNDVAIRSALKPSALDVLAVVRNVIVHSSGKVDDFFKRDSAGLSELDHFGILPIGTAIAFDGVFVRSVIDCALPCGYALLKAIDDWLVANP
;
A
#
# COMPACT_ATOMS: atom_id res chain seq x y z
N MET A 1 -18.12 -44.40 -10.37
CA MET A 1 -16.73 -43.88 -10.45
C MET A 1 -16.70 -42.41 -10.88
N ALA A 2 -17.22 -42.03 -12.07
CA ALA A 2 -17.18 -40.64 -12.55
C ALA A 2 -17.87 -39.59 -11.62
N ALA A 3 -19.02 -39.93 -11.03
CA ALA A 3 -19.73 -39.04 -10.10
C ALA A 3 -18.94 -38.75 -8.81
N ILE A 4 -18.23 -39.76 -8.28
CA ILE A 4 -17.39 -39.63 -7.07
C ILE A 4 -16.18 -38.75 -7.35
N ALA A 5 -15.53 -38.92 -8.51
CA ALA A 5 -14.41 -38.09 -8.93
C ALA A 5 -14.82 -36.61 -9.14
N ASN A 6 -16.02 -36.36 -9.69
CA ASN A 6 -16.51 -35.00 -9.90
C ASN A 6 -16.87 -34.31 -8.57
N ALA A 7 -17.47 -35.04 -7.62
CA ALA A 7 -17.75 -34.52 -6.28
C ALA A 7 -16.47 -34.19 -5.49
N ALA A 8 -15.44 -35.05 -5.57
CA ALA A 8 -14.14 -34.80 -4.95
C ALA A 8 -13.44 -33.56 -5.57
N ARG A 9 -13.54 -33.38 -6.89
CA ARG A 9 -13.01 -32.21 -7.59
C ARG A 9 -13.75 -30.93 -7.21
N GLN A 10 -15.08 -30.94 -7.16
CA GLN A 10 -15.86 -29.78 -6.73
C GLN A 10 -15.58 -29.41 -5.26
N SER A 11 -15.38 -30.40 -4.38
CA SER A 11 -14.97 -30.15 -2.99
C SER A 11 -13.54 -29.61 -2.87
N ALA A 12 -12.61 -30.07 -3.71
CA ALA A 12 -11.25 -29.52 -3.75
C ALA A 12 -11.23 -28.08 -4.28
N LEU A 13 -12.02 -27.79 -5.32
CA LEU A 13 -12.16 -26.45 -5.90
C LEU A 13 -12.88 -25.49 -4.95
N SER A 14 -13.89 -25.95 -4.19
CA SER A 14 -14.57 -25.12 -3.20
C SER A 14 -13.65 -24.75 -2.03
N LYS A 15 -12.72 -25.65 -1.64
CA LYS A 15 -11.65 -25.39 -0.68
C LYS A 15 -10.53 -24.48 -1.20
N GLN A 16 -10.51 -24.19 -2.50
CA GLN A 16 -9.60 -23.25 -3.14
C GLN A 16 -10.31 -21.97 -3.59
N SER A 17 -11.56 -21.77 -3.15
CA SER A 17 -12.31 -20.56 -3.45
C SER A 17 -11.69 -19.34 -2.75
N PRO A 18 -11.79 -18.13 -3.34
CA PRO A 18 -11.40 -16.89 -2.67
C PRO A 18 -12.09 -16.73 -1.30
N GLU A 19 -13.36 -17.12 -1.19
CA GLU A 19 -14.11 -17.09 0.07
C GLU A 19 -13.48 -17.99 1.13
N SER A 20 -13.12 -19.23 0.77
CA SER A 20 -12.43 -20.14 1.70
C SER A 20 -11.06 -19.61 2.14
N SER A 21 -10.37 -18.85 1.29
CA SER A 21 -9.09 -18.24 1.63
C SER A 21 -9.25 -17.08 2.61
N ILE A 22 -10.32 -16.29 2.48
CA ILE A 22 -10.67 -15.23 3.43
C ILE A 22 -11.05 -15.82 4.78
N GLU A 23 -11.86 -16.88 4.80
CA GLU A 23 -12.27 -17.55 6.04
C GLU A 23 -11.07 -18.16 6.77
N VAL A 24 -10.20 -18.89 6.06
CA VAL A 24 -8.97 -19.45 6.63
C VAL A 24 -8.07 -18.35 7.20
N PHE A 25 -7.94 -17.22 6.50
CA PHE A 25 -7.19 -16.07 6.99
C PHE A 25 -7.81 -15.50 8.28
N ASN A 26 -9.12 -15.28 8.31
CA ASN A 26 -9.81 -14.72 9.47
C ASN A 26 -9.70 -15.65 10.70
N THR A 27 -9.84 -16.97 10.49
CA THR A 27 -9.62 -17.97 11.55
C THR A 27 -8.18 -17.95 12.04
N ALA A 28 -7.19 -17.84 11.15
CA ALA A 28 -5.79 -17.75 11.54
C ALA A 28 -5.49 -16.48 12.34
N CYS A 29 -6.01 -15.32 11.93
CA CYS A 29 -5.90 -14.06 12.66
C CYS A 29 -6.53 -14.17 14.05
N HIS A 30 -7.75 -14.71 14.14
CA HIS A 30 -8.44 -14.91 15.41
C HIS A 30 -7.63 -15.80 16.37
N ASN A 31 -7.13 -16.93 15.87
CA ASN A 31 -6.31 -17.84 16.68
C ASN A 31 -5.03 -17.16 17.17
N LEU A 32 -4.35 -16.39 16.31
CA LEU A 32 -3.16 -15.63 16.70
C LEU A 32 -3.46 -14.57 17.76
N GLU A 33 -4.61 -13.89 17.67
CA GLU A 33 -5.05 -12.93 18.68
C GLU A 33 -5.33 -13.61 20.03
N VAL A 34 -6.03 -14.76 20.02
CA VAL A 34 -6.27 -15.55 21.24
C VAL A 34 -4.95 -15.98 21.87
N PHE A 35 -3.99 -16.48 21.08
CA PHE A 35 -2.66 -16.83 21.59
C PHE A 35 -1.88 -15.62 22.13
N ALA A 36 -2.04 -14.45 21.51
CA ALA A 36 -1.40 -13.21 21.98
C ALA A 36 -1.95 -12.74 23.33
N CYS A 37 -3.24 -12.96 23.59
CA CYS A 37 -3.86 -12.65 24.89
C CYS A 37 -3.29 -13.50 26.03
N GLU A 38 -3.01 -14.78 25.78
CA GLU A 38 -2.45 -15.70 26.78
C GLU A 38 -0.96 -15.46 27.06
N LEU A 39 -0.26 -14.80 26.13
CA LEU A 39 1.19 -14.55 26.21
C LEU A 39 1.52 -13.08 25.94
N PRO A 40 1.51 -12.20 26.97
CA PRO A 40 1.69 -10.76 26.79
C PRO A 40 2.96 -10.36 26.02
N ARG A 41 4.07 -11.12 26.16
CA ARG A 41 5.31 -10.87 25.39
C ARG A 41 5.16 -11.13 23.89
N LEU A 42 4.26 -12.04 23.52
CA LEU A 42 3.96 -12.34 22.12
C LEU A 42 3.16 -11.20 21.49
N HIS A 43 2.28 -10.53 22.26
CA HIS A 43 1.49 -9.41 21.78
C HIS A 43 2.35 -8.26 21.23
N ASP A 44 3.35 -7.80 22.01
CA ASP A 44 4.27 -6.75 21.56
C ASP A 44 5.06 -7.17 20.31
N SER A 45 5.47 -8.44 20.26
CA SER A 45 6.21 -9.00 19.12
C SER A 45 5.35 -9.01 17.85
N LEU A 46 4.10 -9.47 17.94
CA LEU A 46 3.16 -9.48 16.83
C LEU A 46 2.84 -8.07 16.36
N HIS A 47 2.63 -7.11 17.27
CA HIS A 47 2.40 -5.71 16.93
C HIS A 47 3.57 -5.12 16.12
N ASN A 48 4.80 -5.44 16.50
CA ASN A 48 6.00 -5.03 15.76
C ASN A 48 6.12 -5.71 14.40
N VAL A 49 5.72 -6.97 14.27
CA VAL A 49 5.65 -7.67 12.97
C VAL A 49 4.65 -6.97 12.04
N LEU A 50 3.45 -6.64 12.55
CA LEU A 50 2.42 -5.93 11.78
C LEU A 50 2.87 -4.53 11.34
N LYS A 51 3.51 -3.76 12.23
CA LYS A 51 4.14 -2.48 11.87
C LYS A 51 5.21 -2.64 10.80
N SER A 52 6.02 -3.69 10.90
CA SER A 52 7.07 -3.99 9.91
C SER A 52 6.45 -4.29 8.54
N ALA A 53 5.35 -5.05 8.48
CA ALA A 53 4.64 -5.32 7.24
C ALA A 53 4.10 -4.04 6.57
N LEU A 54 3.56 -3.10 7.34
CA LEU A 54 3.11 -1.79 6.83
C LEU A 54 4.28 -0.98 6.24
N ILE A 55 5.40 -0.90 6.96
CA ILE A 55 6.60 -0.21 6.48
C ILE A 55 7.11 -0.85 5.18
N GLN A 56 7.27 -2.17 5.16
CA GLN A 56 7.80 -2.91 4.02
C GLN A 56 6.90 -2.78 2.79
N SER A 57 5.58 -2.83 2.97
CA SER A 57 4.62 -2.70 1.85
C SER A 57 4.70 -1.32 1.20
N TRP A 58 4.78 -0.25 2.00
CA TRP A 58 5.01 1.09 1.48
C TRP A 58 6.37 1.22 0.80
N THR A 59 7.45 0.73 1.42
CA THR A 59 8.80 0.79 0.84
C THR A 59 8.90 0.01 -0.47
N ALA A 60 8.25 -1.15 -0.58
CA ALA A 60 8.19 -1.91 -1.83
C ALA A 60 7.50 -1.09 -2.94
N PHE A 61 6.40 -0.41 -2.62
CA PHE A 61 5.72 0.49 -3.56
C PHE A 61 6.61 1.69 -3.94
N GLU A 62 7.29 2.34 -2.98
CA GLU A 62 8.22 3.44 -3.24
C GLU A 62 9.32 3.04 -4.24
N VAL A 63 9.95 1.88 -4.02
CA VAL A 63 11.01 1.35 -4.88
C VAL A 63 10.48 1.01 -6.27
N LEU A 64 9.34 0.32 -6.35
CA LEU A 64 8.70 0.02 -7.64
C LEU A 64 8.41 1.30 -8.43
N ALA A 65 7.83 2.32 -7.79
CA ALA A 65 7.53 3.59 -8.45
C ALA A 65 8.81 4.32 -8.91
N GLU A 66 9.89 4.25 -8.13
CA GLU A 66 11.18 4.82 -8.54
C GLU A 66 11.76 4.09 -9.75
N ASP A 67 11.76 2.76 -9.72
CA ASP A 67 12.35 1.92 -10.77
C ASP A 67 11.56 2.03 -12.08
N LEU A 68 10.22 2.03 -12.01
CA LEU A 68 9.38 2.23 -13.19
C LEU A 68 9.57 3.62 -13.81
N TRP A 69 9.70 4.67 -12.99
CA TRP A 69 9.99 6.01 -13.48
C TRP A 69 11.36 6.06 -14.18
N LYS A 70 12.40 5.48 -13.57
CA LYS A 70 13.74 5.40 -14.17
C LYS A 70 13.74 4.62 -15.47
N ALA A 71 13.03 3.49 -15.53
CA ALA A 71 12.89 2.70 -16.74
C ALA A 71 12.26 3.53 -17.87
N ALA A 72 11.14 4.21 -17.59
CA ALA A 72 10.47 5.05 -18.59
C ALA A 72 11.36 6.21 -19.08
N VAL A 73 12.11 6.86 -18.18
CA VAL A 73 13.06 7.92 -18.55
C VAL A 73 14.25 7.37 -19.35
N SER A 74 14.73 6.16 -19.03
CA SER A 74 15.81 5.50 -19.77
C SER A 74 15.40 5.18 -21.21
N GLU A 75 14.17 4.68 -21.40
CA GLU A 75 13.59 4.44 -22.73
C GLU A 75 13.32 5.75 -23.48
N ARG A 76 13.09 6.85 -22.75
CA ARG A 76 12.73 8.17 -23.29
C ARG A 76 13.53 9.30 -22.64
N PRO A 77 14.81 9.51 -23.03
CA PRO A 77 15.65 10.53 -22.41
C PRO A 77 15.11 11.96 -22.55
N ASN A 78 14.26 12.20 -23.56
CA ASN A 78 13.59 13.48 -23.76
C ASN A 78 12.63 13.85 -22.61
N LEU A 79 12.11 12.86 -21.87
CA LEU A 79 11.28 13.09 -20.68
C LEU A 79 12.03 13.82 -19.59
N GLU A 80 13.28 13.43 -19.32
CA GLU A 80 14.09 14.07 -18.30
C GLU A 80 14.63 15.42 -18.76
N SER A 81 15.03 15.53 -20.03
CA SER A 81 15.52 16.82 -20.58
C SER A 81 14.43 17.90 -20.61
N ALA A 82 13.16 17.50 -20.65
CA ALA A 82 12.03 18.42 -20.62
C ALA A 82 11.75 19.00 -19.22
N LEU A 83 12.40 18.49 -18.17
CA LEU A 83 12.19 18.94 -16.79
C LEU A 83 13.07 20.13 -16.47
N THR A 84 12.48 21.14 -15.84
CA THR A 84 13.21 22.28 -15.27
C THR A 84 13.99 21.86 -14.01
N GLU A 85 15.06 22.59 -13.69
CA GLU A 85 15.83 22.37 -12.45
C GLU A 85 14.98 22.51 -11.19
N LYS A 86 13.94 23.37 -11.23
CA LYS A 86 12.97 23.51 -10.15
C LYS A 86 12.15 22.23 -9.97
N GLU A 87 11.68 21.64 -11.07
CA GLU A 87 10.93 20.38 -11.03
C GLU A 87 11.81 19.23 -10.52
N LYS A 88 13.03 19.08 -11.05
CA LYS A 88 13.99 18.06 -10.58
C LYS A 88 14.21 18.10 -9.07
N ARG A 89 14.35 19.29 -8.48
CA ARG A 89 14.50 19.46 -7.03
C ARG A 89 13.22 19.16 -6.22
N ALA A 90 12.05 19.34 -6.83
CA ALA A 90 10.76 19.12 -6.18
C ALA A 90 10.35 17.63 -6.17
N MET A 91 10.85 16.84 -7.11
CA MET A 91 10.58 15.41 -7.24
C MET A 91 11.31 14.55 -6.19
N GLY A 92 10.94 13.28 -6.11
CA GLY A 92 11.61 12.25 -5.30
C GLY A 92 10.67 11.11 -4.89
N PHE A 93 11.24 10.05 -4.32
CA PHE A 93 10.51 8.79 -4.06
C PHE A 93 10.44 8.42 -2.57
N ARG A 94 10.64 9.40 -1.68
CA ARG A 94 10.60 9.23 -0.21
C ARG A 94 9.28 9.67 0.43
N SER A 95 8.33 10.16 -0.37
CA SER A 95 7.01 10.52 0.12
C SER A 95 5.98 10.47 -1.01
N ARG A 96 4.73 10.14 -0.67
CA ARG A 96 3.60 10.09 -1.60
C ARG A 96 3.50 11.34 -2.49
N ARG A 97 3.71 12.53 -1.90
CA ARG A 97 3.58 13.81 -2.58
C ARG A 97 4.66 13.94 -3.64
N LYS A 98 5.90 13.60 -3.29
CA LYS A 98 7.03 13.70 -4.23
C LYS A 98 6.93 12.66 -5.36
N ILE A 99 6.43 11.45 -5.07
CA ILE A 99 6.16 10.43 -6.08
C ILE A 99 5.13 10.96 -7.09
N ARG A 100 4.00 11.48 -6.61
CA ARG A 100 2.97 12.07 -7.47
C ARG A 100 3.51 13.22 -8.32
N LEU A 101 4.34 14.10 -7.74
CA LEU A 101 4.99 15.17 -8.48
C LEU A 101 5.96 14.65 -9.54
N ALA A 102 6.72 13.59 -9.24
CA ALA A 102 7.64 12.97 -10.19
C ALA A 102 6.91 12.53 -11.47
N TYR A 103 5.86 11.75 -11.30
CA TYR A 103 5.04 11.30 -12.41
C TYR A 103 4.29 12.44 -13.10
N GLN A 104 3.78 13.42 -12.35
CA GLN A 104 3.07 14.56 -12.93
C GLN A 104 3.96 15.42 -13.83
N PHE A 105 5.20 15.71 -13.42
CA PHE A 105 6.12 16.50 -14.22
C PHE A 105 6.64 15.72 -15.43
N THR A 106 6.94 14.43 -15.26
CA THR A 106 7.50 13.59 -16.32
C THR A 106 6.48 13.29 -17.42
N PHE A 107 5.29 12.79 -17.08
CA PHE A 107 4.31 12.33 -18.08
C PHE A 107 3.31 13.43 -18.53
N LYS A 108 3.44 14.65 -17.98
CA LYS A 108 2.58 15.82 -18.24
C LYS A 108 1.08 15.51 -18.04
N HIS A 109 0.19 16.46 -18.37
CA HIS A 109 -1.23 16.41 -18.00
C HIS A 109 -2.08 15.32 -18.68
N ASN A 110 -1.55 14.59 -19.67
CA ASN A 110 -2.34 13.72 -20.52
C ASN A 110 -2.43 12.25 -20.06
N ASP A 111 -1.70 11.86 -19.02
CA ASP A 111 -1.85 10.50 -18.50
C ASP A 111 -2.82 10.43 -17.31
N VAL A 112 -4.08 10.15 -17.62
CA VAL A 112 -5.11 9.90 -16.61
C VAL A 112 -4.86 8.56 -15.91
N ALA A 113 -4.34 7.54 -16.59
CA ALA A 113 -4.15 6.20 -16.04
C ALA A 113 -3.04 6.17 -14.97
N ILE A 114 -1.87 6.74 -15.26
CA ILE A 114 -0.76 6.88 -14.30
C ILE A 114 -1.23 7.65 -13.07
N ARG A 115 -1.94 8.77 -13.25
CA ARG A 115 -2.45 9.57 -12.13
C ARG A 115 -3.47 8.80 -11.31
N SER A 116 -4.36 8.05 -11.95
CA SER A 116 -5.36 7.23 -11.27
C SER A 116 -4.72 6.08 -10.48
N ALA A 117 -3.61 5.51 -10.96
CA ALA A 117 -2.86 4.48 -10.23
C ALA A 117 -2.17 5.02 -8.96
N LEU A 118 -1.82 6.32 -8.93
CA LEU A 118 -1.12 6.96 -7.80
C LEU A 118 -2.05 7.68 -6.80
N LYS A 119 -3.33 7.84 -7.13
CA LYS A 119 -4.34 8.58 -6.35
C LYS A 119 -5.34 7.77 -5.50
N PRO A 120 -5.35 6.42 -5.43
CA PRO A 120 -6.28 5.74 -4.55
C PRO A 120 -6.10 6.18 -3.09
N SER A 121 -7.20 6.46 -2.38
CA SER A 121 -7.19 6.87 -0.97
C SER A 121 -6.52 5.83 -0.07
N ALA A 122 -6.65 4.54 -0.40
CA ALA A 122 -6.00 3.46 0.34
C ALA A 122 -4.47 3.59 0.34
N LEU A 123 -3.87 4.06 -0.76
CA LEU A 123 -2.43 4.32 -0.82
C LEU A 123 -2.04 5.52 0.05
N ASP A 124 -2.93 6.50 0.17
CA ASP A 124 -2.77 7.62 1.10
C ASP A 124 -2.82 7.16 2.57
N VAL A 125 -3.72 6.25 2.90
CA VAL A 125 -3.79 5.62 4.24
C VAL A 125 -2.47 4.91 4.56
N LEU A 126 -1.97 4.07 3.66
CA LEU A 126 -0.70 3.36 3.84
C LEU A 126 0.48 4.31 4.07
N ALA A 127 0.57 5.39 3.29
CA ALA A 127 1.62 6.39 3.46
C ALA A 127 1.56 7.10 4.83
N VAL A 128 0.36 7.47 5.29
CA VAL A 128 0.14 8.13 6.59
C VAL A 128 0.49 7.20 7.74
N VAL A 129 0.03 5.94 7.67
CA VAL A 129 0.30 4.91 8.67
C VAL A 129 1.80 4.61 8.76
N ARG A 130 2.49 4.47 7.63
CA ARG A 130 3.95 4.30 7.62
C ARG A 130 4.64 5.51 8.25
N ASN A 131 4.21 6.73 7.94
CA ASN A 131 4.81 7.94 8.49
C ASN A 131 4.73 7.98 10.03
N VAL A 132 3.56 7.70 10.61
CA VAL A 132 3.38 7.72 12.07
C VAL A 132 4.15 6.59 12.76
N ILE A 133 4.31 5.42 12.11
CA ILE A 133 5.14 4.34 12.64
C ILE A 133 6.62 4.76 12.68
N VAL A 134 7.14 5.30 11.58
CA VAL A 134 8.57 5.63 11.45
C VAL A 134 8.96 6.84 12.32
N HIS A 135 8.12 7.86 12.39
CA HIS A 135 8.49 9.12 13.05
C HIS A 135 7.98 9.23 14.49
N SER A 136 6.93 8.49 14.84
CA SER A 136 6.26 8.60 16.15
C SER A 136 6.03 7.25 16.81
N SER A 137 6.72 6.20 16.36
CA SER A 137 6.62 4.83 16.91
C SER A 137 5.19 4.28 16.91
N GLY A 138 4.33 4.79 16.01
CA GLY A 138 2.92 4.44 15.92
C GLY A 138 2.04 5.16 16.95
N LYS A 139 2.47 6.32 17.46
CA LYS A 139 1.67 7.19 18.33
C LYS A 139 1.10 8.36 17.53
N VAL A 140 -0.15 8.70 17.82
CA VAL A 140 -0.83 9.85 17.19
C VAL A 140 -0.02 11.12 17.43
N ASP A 141 0.32 11.82 16.35
CA ASP A 141 0.99 13.12 16.38
C ASP A 141 0.20 14.15 15.54
N ASP A 142 0.68 15.41 15.52
CA ASP A 142 0.05 16.48 14.74
C ASP A 142 0.05 16.19 13.23
N PHE A 143 1.09 15.51 12.73
CA PHE A 143 1.20 15.16 11.31
C PHE A 143 0.14 14.14 10.93
N PHE A 144 -0.05 13.10 11.75
CA PHE A 144 -1.05 12.07 11.58
C PHE A 144 -2.44 12.70 11.58
N LYS A 145 -2.79 13.54 12.55
CA LYS A 145 -4.10 14.21 12.64
C LYS A 145 -4.42 15.02 11.38
N ARG A 146 -3.45 15.79 10.90
CA ARG A 146 -3.62 16.62 9.69
C ARG A 146 -3.74 15.76 8.44
N ASP A 147 -2.87 14.78 8.30
CA ASP A 147 -2.73 14.00 7.06
C ASP A 147 -3.74 12.85 6.96
N SER A 148 -4.39 12.46 8.07
CA SER A 148 -5.50 11.50 8.10
C SER A 148 -6.87 12.13 7.87
N ALA A 149 -6.97 13.46 7.88
CA ALA A 149 -8.23 14.16 7.66
C ALA A 149 -8.83 13.82 6.29
N GLY A 150 -10.06 13.28 6.30
CA GLY A 150 -10.78 12.86 5.09
C GLY A 150 -10.43 11.44 4.61
N LEU A 151 -9.61 10.69 5.35
CA LEU A 151 -9.35 9.27 5.11
C LEU A 151 -10.22 8.44 6.06
N SER A 152 -11.38 7.99 5.58
CA SER A 152 -12.40 7.29 6.38
C SER A 152 -11.87 6.09 7.17
N GLU A 153 -10.89 5.40 6.60
CA GLU A 153 -10.21 4.24 7.18
C GLU A 153 -9.41 4.60 8.44
N LEU A 154 -9.12 5.89 8.67
CA LEU A 154 -8.39 6.40 9.82
C LEU A 154 -9.25 7.23 10.79
N ASP A 155 -10.55 7.41 10.53
CA ASP A 155 -11.43 8.28 11.34
C ASP A 155 -11.44 7.89 12.83
N HIS A 156 -11.46 6.58 13.10
CA HIS A 156 -11.46 6.05 14.47
C HIS A 156 -10.15 6.30 15.23
N PHE A 157 -9.03 6.46 14.53
CA PHE A 157 -7.77 6.93 15.12
C PHE A 157 -7.70 8.46 15.18
N GLY A 158 -8.38 9.14 14.25
CA GLY A 158 -8.47 10.58 14.15
C GLY A 158 -9.11 11.25 15.37
N ILE A 159 -9.83 10.52 16.22
CA ILE A 159 -10.40 11.03 17.48
C ILE A 159 -9.47 10.87 18.70
N LEU A 160 -8.43 10.03 18.61
CA LEU A 160 -7.57 9.73 19.76
C LEU A 160 -6.70 10.94 20.16
N PRO A 161 -6.38 11.14 21.45
CA PRO A 161 -5.45 12.19 21.87
C PRO A 161 -4.05 12.04 21.25
N ILE A 162 -3.33 13.16 21.12
CA ILE A 162 -1.91 13.14 20.74
C ILE A 162 -1.12 12.35 21.78
N GLY A 163 -0.18 11.52 21.33
CA GLY A 163 0.65 10.63 22.14
C GLY A 163 0.03 9.25 22.38
N THR A 164 -1.26 9.06 22.09
CA THR A 164 -1.92 7.75 22.19
C THR A 164 -1.36 6.79 21.14
N ALA A 165 -1.03 5.57 21.56
CA ALA A 165 -0.58 4.51 20.66
C ALA A 165 -1.74 4.04 19.76
N ILE A 166 -1.46 3.88 18.48
CA ILE A 166 -2.40 3.30 17.50
C ILE A 166 -2.36 1.77 17.66
N ALA A 167 -3.54 1.16 17.82
CA ALA A 167 -3.70 -0.28 17.80
C ALA A 167 -3.64 -0.75 16.35
N PHE A 168 -2.68 -1.62 16.03
CA PHE A 168 -2.53 -2.24 14.71
C PHE A 168 -2.91 -3.71 14.88
N ASP A 169 -4.10 -4.07 14.43
CA ASP A 169 -4.54 -5.47 14.36
C ASP A 169 -4.36 -6.04 12.94
N GLY A 170 -4.53 -7.35 12.79
CA GLY A 170 -4.33 -8.03 11.51
C GLY A 170 -5.30 -7.58 10.43
N VAL A 171 -6.55 -7.26 10.80
CA VAL A 171 -7.60 -6.85 9.86
C VAL A 171 -7.29 -5.47 9.29
N PHE A 172 -6.96 -4.51 10.14
CA PHE A 172 -6.56 -3.17 9.75
C PHE A 172 -5.30 -3.22 8.88
N VAL A 173 -4.25 -3.90 9.34
CA VAL A 173 -2.98 -4.00 8.60
C VAL A 173 -3.20 -4.58 7.21
N ARG A 174 -3.95 -5.68 7.10
CA ARG A 174 -4.30 -6.28 5.81
C ARG A 174 -5.03 -5.27 4.91
N SER A 175 -6.06 -4.62 5.42
CA SER A 175 -6.86 -3.68 4.63
C SER A 175 -6.02 -2.53 4.04
N VAL A 176 -4.96 -2.12 4.76
CA VAL A 176 -4.06 -1.04 4.35
C VAL A 176 -2.98 -1.53 3.39
N ILE A 177 -2.39 -2.72 3.59
CA ILE A 177 -1.34 -3.24 2.69
C ILE A 177 -1.89 -3.77 1.37
N ASP A 178 -3.13 -4.29 1.36
CA ASP A 178 -3.75 -4.91 0.19
C ASP A 178 -3.89 -3.93 -0.99
N CYS A 179 -3.83 -2.62 -0.74
CA CYS A 179 -3.84 -1.61 -1.80
C CYS A 179 -2.52 -1.47 -2.57
N ALA A 180 -1.37 -1.81 -1.97
CA ALA A 180 -0.06 -1.55 -2.55
C ALA A 180 0.15 -2.35 -3.85
N LEU A 181 -0.26 -3.62 -3.84
CA LEU A 181 -0.12 -4.52 -4.99
C LEU A 181 -0.95 -4.08 -6.21
N PRO A 182 -2.29 -3.89 -6.12
CA PRO A 182 -3.08 -3.44 -7.27
C PRO A 182 -2.68 -2.05 -7.74
N CYS A 183 -2.29 -1.12 -6.85
CA CYS A 183 -1.77 0.19 -7.26
C CYS A 183 -0.44 0.05 -8.03
N GLY A 184 0.47 -0.79 -7.55
CA GLY A 184 1.74 -1.06 -8.22
C GLY A 184 1.56 -1.70 -9.60
N TYR A 185 0.68 -2.69 -9.70
CA TYR A 185 0.31 -3.31 -10.97
C TYR A 185 -0.33 -2.30 -11.94
N ALA A 186 -1.30 -1.50 -11.46
CA ALA A 186 -1.95 -0.49 -12.28
C ALA A 186 -0.95 0.57 -12.79
N LEU A 187 0.01 0.97 -11.95
CA LEU A 187 1.07 1.90 -12.33
C LEU A 187 1.99 1.31 -13.40
N LEU A 188 2.45 0.07 -13.20
CA LEU A 188 3.27 -0.66 -14.17
C LEU A 188 2.57 -0.74 -15.52
N LYS A 189 1.30 -1.17 -15.53
CA LYS A 189 0.50 -1.28 -16.75
C LYS A 189 0.31 0.09 -17.43
N ALA A 190 -0.01 1.14 -16.67
CA ALA A 190 -0.23 2.47 -17.22
C ALA A 190 1.04 3.03 -17.89
N ILE A 191 2.21 2.78 -17.31
CA ILE A 191 3.49 3.20 -17.89
C ILE A 191 3.81 2.41 -19.16
N ASP A 192 3.60 1.09 -19.14
CA ASP A 192 3.78 0.23 -20.32
C ASP A 192 2.89 0.67 -21.48
N ASP A 193 1.57 0.85 -21.23
CA ASP A 193 0.62 1.37 -22.21
C ASP A 193 1.06 2.76 -22.75
N TRP A 194 1.55 3.63 -21.87
CA TRP A 194 2.02 4.96 -22.25
C TRP A 194 3.26 4.90 -23.14
N LEU A 195 4.23 4.03 -22.84
CA LEU A 195 5.44 3.84 -23.64
C LEU A 195 5.11 3.31 -25.05
N VAL A 196 4.13 2.41 -25.16
CA VAL A 196 3.64 1.90 -26.46
C VAL A 196 2.94 3.01 -27.26
N ALA A 197 2.15 3.85 -26.60
CA ALA A 197 1.41 4.94 -27.24
C ALA A 197 2.29 6.15 -27.64
N ASN A 198 3.50 6.26 -27.09
CA ASN A 198 4.43 7.36 -27.31
C ASN A 198 5.78 6.81 -27.80
N PRO A 199 5.86 6.34 -29.06
CA PRO A 199 7.02 5.68 -29.63
C PRO A 199 8.20 6.60 -29.94
#